data_AF-A0A315R1P6-F1
#
_entry.id   AF-A0A315R1P6-F1
#
_cell.length_a   1.000
_cell.length_b   1.000
_cell.length_c   1.000
_cell.angle_alpha   90.00
_cell.angle_beta   90.00
_cell.angle_gamma   90.00
#
_symmetry.space_group_name_H-M   'P 1'
#
loop_
_entity.id
_entity.type
_entity.pdbx_description
1 polymer ?
#
loop_
_entity_poly.entity_id
_entity_poly.type
_entity_poly.pdbx_seq_one_letter_code
_entity_poly.pdbx_strand_id
1 'polypeptide(L)'
;MAKYFKVNLNYGHQGAGKRHESNRYLRMSSNANYIDVMDLAKRMPGVKKGMKACNEIVEISRSEYLKGKKRKEEDFFIKQLKNPALRH
;
A
#
# COMPACT_ATOMS: atom_id res chain seq x y z
N MET A 1 9.21 2.83 -20.27
CA MET A 1 8.12 3.53 -19.56
C MET A 1 7.86 2.83 -18.23
N ALA A 2 7.37 3.48 -17.18
CA ALA A 2 7.08 2.79 -15.92
C ALA A 2 5.64 2.25 -15.91
N LYS A 3 5.40 1.14 -15.20
CA LYS A 3 4.05 0.65 -14.89
C LYS A 3 3.64 1.06 -13.48
N TYR A 4 2.34 1.17 -13.25
CA TYR A 4 1.79 1.60 -11.97
C TYR A 4 0.77 0.58 -11.47
N PHE A 5 0.77 0.32 -10.18
CA PHE A 5 -0.10 -0.67 -9.58
C PHE A 5 -0.78 -0.12 -8.32
N LYS A 6 -2.05 -0.47 -8.14
CA LYS A 6 -2.75 -0.40 -6.86
C LYS A 6 -2.74 -1.79 -6.26
N VAL A 7 -2.32 -1.88 -5.00
CA VAL A 7 -2.18 -3.13 -4.27
C VAL A 7 -2.95 -3.03 -2.97
N ASN A 8 -3.93 -3.89 -2.75
CA ASN A 8 -4.62 -3.99 -1.46
C ASN A 8 -3.87 -4.99 -0.56
N LEU A 9 -3.20 -4.49 0.48
CA LEU A 9 -2.36 -5.27 1.37
C LEU A 9 -3.05 -5.55 2.70
N ASN A 10 -2.85 -6.77 3.20
CA ASN A 10 -3.24 -7.15 4.56
C ASN A 10 -2.07 -6.92 5.51
N TYR A 11 -2.25 -5.99 6.45
CA TYR A 11 -1.31 -5.82 7.54
C TYR A 11 -1.62 -6.80 8.68
N GLY A 12 -0.55 -7.21 9.36
CA GLY A 12 -0.57 -8.08 10.53
C GLY A 12 -1.20 -7.40 11.75
N HIS A 13 -1.37 -8.21 12.80
CA HIS A 13 -2.08 -7.86 14.04
C HIS A 13 -1.43 -6.68 14.77
N GLN A 14 -2.16 -5.57 14.91
CA GLN A 14 -2.07 -4.74 16.12
C GLN A 14 -3.23 -5.21 17.01
N GLY A 15 -2.95 -5.85 18.15
CA GLY A 15 -3.88 -6.28 19.21
C GLY A 15 -5.40 -6.38 18.92
N ALA A 16 -6.02 -7.51 19.29
CA ALA A 16 -7.48 -7.76 19.28
C ALA A 16 -8.14 -8.24 17.96
N GLY A 17 -7.43 -8.97 17.10
CA GLY A 17 -8.06 -9.80 16.05
C GLY A 17 -8.42 -9.05 14.77
N LYS A 18 -8.27 -7.72 14.75
CA LYS A 18 -8.64 -6.89 13.62
C LYS A 18 -7.59 -6.97 12.51
N ARG A 19 -8.03 -7.33 11.31
CA ARG A 19 -7.24 -7.25 10.08
C ARG A 19 -7.30 -5.81 9.59
N HIS A 20 -6.16 -5.23 9.23
CA HIS A 20 -6.14 -3.91 8.61
C HIS A 20 -5.73 -4.05 7.15
N GLU A 21 -6.64 -3.67 6.27
CA GLU A 21 -6.40 -3.61 4.83
C GLU A 21 -5.95 -2.20 4.46
N SER A 22 -4.94 -2.08 3.61
CA SER A 22 -4.51 -0.77 3.12
C SER A 22 -4.05 -0.83 1.68
N ASN A 23 -4.56 0.12 0.89
CA ASN A 23 -4.15 0.33 -0.48
C ASN A 23 -2.75 0.96 -0.54
N ARG A 24 -1.83 0.36 -1.29
CA ARG A 24 -0.54 0.92 -1.68
C ARG A 24 -0.54 1.19 -3.18
N TYR A 25 0.00 2.33 -3.57
CA TYR A 25 0.21 2.71 -4.96
C TYR A 25 1.70 2.58 -5.26
N LEU A 26 2.06 1.70 -6.19
CA LEU A 26 3.43 1.33 -6.51
C LEU A 26 3.80 1.75 -7.92
N ARG A 27 5.06 2.18 -8.10
CA ARG A 27 5.67 2.41 -9.40
C ARG A 27 6.69 1.31 -9.65
N MET A 28 6.55 0.60 -10.76
CA MET A 28 7.41 -0.52 -11.14
C MET A 28 8.07 -0.26 -12.50
N SER A 29 9.08 -1.07 -12.81
CA SER A 29 9.68 -1.12 -14.16
C SER A 29 8.63 -1.51 -15.21
N SER A 30 8.84 -1.14 -16.49
CA SER A 30 7.95 -1.56 -17.61
C SER A 30 7.77 -3.07 -17.69
N ASN A 31 8.83 -3.79 -17.33
CA ASN A 31 8.91 -5.24 -17.50
C ASN A 31 8.38 -5.99 -16.27
N ALA A 32 7.94 -5.26 -15.24
CA ALA A 32 7.40 -5.87 -14.04
C ALA A 32 6.06 -6.54 -14.34
N ASN A 33 5.91 -7.74 -13.79
CA ASN A 33 4.68 -8.51 -13.81
C ASN A 33 4.01 -8.51 -12.43
N TYR A 34 2.85 -9.15 -12.32
CA TYR A 34 2.10 -9.22 -11.05
C TYR A 34 2.84 -9.97 -9.93
N ILE A 35 3.72 -10.92 -10.27
CA ILE A 35 4.53 -11.66 -9.29
C ILE A 35 5.58 -10.73 -8.68
N ASP A 36 6.27 -9.92 -9.49
CA ASP A 36 7.24 -8.93 -9.00
C ASP A 36 6.59 -7.93 -8.03
N VAL A 37 5.37 -7.50 -8.36
CA VAL A 37 4.57 -6.61 -7.51
C VAL A 37 4.19 -7.29 -6.20
N MET A 38 3.77 -8.55 -6.26
CA MET A 38 3.41 -9.36 -5.10
C MET A 38 4.62 -9.63 -4.18
N ASP A 39 5.81 -9.86 -4.75
CA ASP A 39 7.02 -10.08 -3.96
C ASP A 39 7.57 -8.80 -3.34
N LEU A 40 7.38 -7.65 -3.99
CA LEU A 40 7.62 -6.36 -3.35
C LEU A 40 6.64 -6.12 -2.19
N ALA A 41 5.36 -6.41 -2.41
CA ALA A 41 4.30 -6.30 -1.40
C ALA A 41 4.56 -7.13 -0.14
N LYS A 42 4.97 -8.40 -0.29
CA LYS A 42 5.31 -9.29 0.84
C LYS A 42 6.50 -8.81 1.66
N ARG A 43 7.42 -8.06 1.06
CA ARG A 43 8.60 -7.50 1.73
C ARG A 43 8.28 -6.21 2.51
N MET A 44 7.08 -5.66 2.38
CA MET A 44 6.71 -4.44 3.09
C MET A 44 6.54 -4.70 4.60
N PRO A 45 7.06 -3.81 5.46
CA PRO A 45 7.00 -3.98 6.91
C PRO A 45 5.56 -4.01 7.40
N GLY A 46 5.26 -4.99 8.27
CA GLY A 46 3.93 -5.17 8.86
C GLY A 46 2.91 -5.86 7.95
N VAL A 47 3.24 -6.21 6.70
CA VAL A 47 2.35 -6.99 5.83
C VAL A 47 2.39 -8.47 6.24
N LYS A 48 1.24 -9.15 6.16
CA LYS A 48 1.16 -10.60 6.43
C LYS A 48 2.04 -11.36 5.45
N LYS A 49 2.65 -12.46 5.92
CA LYS A 49 3.49 -13.30 5.07
C LYS A 49 2.64 -14.23 4.19
N GLY A 50 3.21 -14.67 3.07
CA GLY A 50 2.64 -15.69 2.18
C GLY A 50 1.48 -15.20 1.32
N MET A 51 0.57 -16.11 0.95
CA MET A 51 -0.57 -15.80 0.06
C MET A 51 -1.56 -14.80 0.67
N LYS A 52 -1.54 -14.62 2.00
CA LYS A 52 -2.43 -13.67 2.70
C LYS A 52 -1.89 -12.24 2.71
N ALA A 53 -0.74 -11.96 2.10
CA ALA A 53 -0.12 -10.63 2.07
C ALA A 53 -0.94 -9.60 1.29
N CYS A 54 -1.56 -10.03 0.21
CA CYS A 54 -2.21 -9.18 -0.77
C CYS A 54 -3.57 -9.77 -1.13
N ASN A 55 -4.61 -8.94 -1.10
CA ASN A 55 -5.96 -9.30 -1.54
C ASN A 55 -6.14 -9.05 -3.04
N GLU A 56 -5.55 -7.97 -3.55
CA GLU A 56 -5.82 -7.51 -4.91
C GLU A 56 -4.61 -6.74 -5.47
N ILE A 57 -4.25 -7.01 -6.72
CA ILE A 57 -3.25 -6.27 -7.49
C ILE A 57 -3.90 -5.84 -8.80
N VAL A 58 -3.93 -4.54 -9.06
CA VAL A 58 -4.50 -3.97 -10.29
C VAL A 58 -3.47 -3.06 -10.93
N GLU A 59 -3.22 -3.23 -12.23
CA GLU A 59 -2.45 -2.25 -13.00
C GLU A 59 -3.31 -1.01 -13.22
N ILE A 60 -2.77 0.16 -12.90
CA ILE A 60 -3.48 1.44 -12.94
C ILE A 60 -2.74 2.41 -13.83
N SER A 61 -3.43 3.48 -14.20
CA SER A 61 -2.81 4.58 -14.94
C SER A 61 -1.88 5.42 -14.05
N ARG A 62 -0.97 6.17 -14.70
CA ARG A 62 -0.11 7.16 -14.00
C ARG A 62 -0.93 8.19 -13.24
N SER A 63 -2.06 8.64 -13.79
CA SER A 63 -2.92 9.64 -13.17
C SER A 63 -3.57 9.10 -11.90
N GLU A 64 -4.03 7.85 -11.89
CA GLU A 64 -4.54 7.17 -10.69
C GLU A 64 -3.47 6.97 -9.63
N TYR A 65 -2.24 6.63 -10.04
CA TYR A 65 -1.10 6.54 -9.12
C TYR A 65 -0.84 7.87 -8.40
N LEU A 66 -0.82 8.98 -9.14
CA LEU A 66 -0.60 10.31 -8.57
C LEU A 66 -1.75 10.72 -7.63
N LYS A 67 -3.00 10.47 -8.02
CA LYS A 67 -4.19 10.70 -7.16
C LYS A 67 -4.11 9.88 -5.87
N GLY A 68 -3.78 8.60 -5.99
CA GLY A 68 -3.66 7.69 -4.86
C GLY A 68 -2.55 8.06 -3.89
N LYS A 69 -1.42 8.55 -4.42
CA LYS A 69 -0.29 9.05 -3.60
C LYS A 69 -0.68 10.32 -2.84
N LYS A 70 -1.29 11.30 -3.51
CA LYS A 70 -1.74 12.56 -2.90
C LYS A 70 -2.74 12.33 -1.77
N ARG A 71 -3.73 11.46 -1.99
CA ARG A 71 -4.72 11.10 -0.97
C ARG A 71 -4.09 10.48 0.28
N LYS A 72 -3.02 9.68 0.12
CA LYS A 72 -2.29 9.11 1.26
C LYS A 72 -1.54 10.15 2.08
N GLU A 73 -0.96 11.15 1.43
CA GLU A 73 -0.27 12.25 2.09
C GLU A 73 -1.27 13.13 2.86
N GLU A 74 -2.44 13.42 2.26
CA GLU A 74 -3.54 14.13 2.91
C GLU A 74 -4.13 13.35 4.10
N ASP A 75 -4.38 12.05 3.96
CA ASP A 75 -4.89 11.19 5.04
C ASP A 75 -3.88 11.09 6.20
N PHE A 76 -2.58 10.99 5.90
CA PHE A 76 -1.51 11.00 6.91
C PHE A 76 -1.45 12.34 7.64
N PHE A 77 -1.49 13.45 6.90
CA PHE A 77 -1.48 14.79 7.46
C PHE A 77 -2.70 15.05 8.36
N ILE A 78 -3.90 14.67 7.93
CA ILE A 78 -5.12 14.78 8.73
C ILE A 78 -5.03 13.90 9.99
N LYS A 79 -4.45 12.70 9.89
CA LYS A 79 -4.25 11.81 11.05
C LYS A 79 -3.24 12.38 12.06
N GLN A 80 -2.18 13.06 11.60
CA GLN A 80 -1.24 13.77 12.48
C GLN A 80 -1.87 14.99 13.15
N LEU A 81 -2.70 15.75 12.44
CA LEU A 81 -3.41 16.89 13.02
C LEU A 81 -4.40 16.47 14.12
N LYS A 82 -5.02 15.29 13.97
CA LYS A 82 -6.00 14.76 14.93
C LYS A 82 -5.38 14.01 16.12
N ASN A 83 -4.08 13.73 16.11
CA ASN A 83 -3.42 13.02 17.21
C ASN A 83 -2.10 13.70 17.62
N PRO A 84 -2.11 14.52 18.71
CA PRO A 84 -0.92 15.29 19.11
C PRO A 84 0.28 14.43 19.52
N ALA A 85 0.10 13.13 19.80
CA ALA A 85 1.18 12.19 20.15
C ALA A 85 2.06 11.74 18.96
N LEU A 86 1.70 12.09 17.72
CA LEU A 86 2.48 11.78 16.50
C LEU A 86 3.30 12.99 15.99
N ARG A 87 3.41 14.05 16.79
CA ARG A 87 4.27 15.22 16.57
C ARG A 87 5.61 15.05 17.29
N HIS A 88 6.45 14.11 16.87
CA HIS A 88 7.85 14.06 17.29
C HIS A 88 8.72 13.65 16.12
#